data_AF-A0A133VNN2-F1
#
_entry.id   AF-A0A133VNN2-F1
#
_cell.length_a   1.000
_cell.length_b   1.000
_cell.length_c   1.000
_cell.angle_alpha   90.00
_cell.angle_beta   90.00
_cell.angle_gamma   90.00
#
_symmetry.space_group_name_H-M   'P 1'
#
loop_
_entity.id
_entity.type
_entity.pdbx_description
1 polymer ?
#
loop_
_entity_poly.entity_id
_entity_poly.type
_entity_poly.pdbx_seq_one_letter_code
_entity_poly.pdbx_strand_id
1 'polypeptide(L)'
;MDTEILDEVFEVIKDRRENPREQSYVSHLLKEGEKAVFEKVREESEELIEAAEGGERSEIIHEAADAIFHVMVLLAAKGVEFEDVMKELRKRRKPR
;
A
#
# COMPACT_ATOMS: atom_id res chain seq x y z
N MET A 1 -4.72 -18.11 -5.58
CA MET A 1 -3.83 -17.00 -5.21
C MET A 1 -4.26 -16.59 -3.83
N ASP A 2 -3.32 -16.50 -2.90
CA ASP A 2 -3.60 -16.16 -1.51
C ASP A 2 -3.71 -14.63 -1.39
N THR A 3 -4.94 -14.12 -1.47
CA THR A 3 -5.22 -12.67 -1.39
C THR A 3 -5.61 -12.24 0.01
N GLU A 4 -5.78 -13.17 0.95
CA GLU A 4 -6.16 -12.91 2.35
C GLU A 4 -5.07 -12.06 3.04
N ILE A 5 -3.82 -12.22 2.62
CA ILE A 5 -2.69 -11.40 3.08
C ILE A 5 -2.90 -9.88 2.92
N LEU A 6 -3.66 -9.43 1.91
CA LEU A 6 -3.93 -8.01 1.72
C LEU A 6 -4.83 -7.45 2.83
N ASP A 7 -5.84 -8.24 3.22
CA ASP A 7 -6.74 -7.87 4.32
C ASP A 7 -5.98 -7.90 5.66
N GLU A 8 -5.16 -8.92 5.90
CA GLU A 8 -4.31 -9.01 7.10
C GLU A 8 -3.35 -7.82 7.24
N VAL A 9 -2.66 -7.46 6.15
CA VAL A 9 -1.76 -6.29 6.13
C VAL A 9 -2.54 -4.99 6.38
N PHE A 10 -3.71 -4.83 5.76
CA PHE A 10 -4.53 -3.64 5.94
C PHE A 10 -5.06 -3.50 7.36
N GLU A 11 -5.48 -4.59 8.00
CA GLU A 11 -5.89 -4.57 9.42
C GLU A 11 -4.74 -4.17 10.35
N VAL A 12 -3.52 -4.65 10.08
CA VAL A 12 -2.34 -4.20 10.83
C VAL A 12 -2.10 -2.69 10.63
N ILE A 13 -2.22 -2.18 9.41
CA ILE A 13 -2.07 -0.75 9.13
C ILE A 13 -3.11 0.07 9.90
N LYS A 14 -4.38 -0.37 9.92
CA LYS A 14 -5.45 0.28 10.70
C LYS A 14 -5.17 0.24 12.20
N ASP A 15 -4.74 -0.90 12.75
CA ASP A 15 -4.32 -1.00 14.15
C ASP A 15 -3.21 0.01 14.46
N ARG A 16 -2.22 0.17 13.58
CA ARG A 16 -1.12 1.13 13.80
C ARG A 16 -1.52 2.59 13.69
N ARG A 17 -2.63 2.89 13.01
CA ARG A 17 -3.26 4.23 12.96
C ARG A 17 -4.00 4.53 14.26
N GLU A 18 -4.78 3.57 14.76
CA GLU A 18 -5.65 3.75 15.94
C GLU A 18 -4.91 3.53 17.26
N ASN A 19 -3.96 2.61 17.27
CA ASN A 19 -3.09 2.25 18.39
C ASN A 19 -1.61 2.42 17.98
N PRO A 20 -1.10 3.67 17.89
CA PRO A 20 0.26 3.93 17.45
C PRO A 20 1.31 3.23 18.33
N ARG A 21 2.34 2.66 17.70
CA ARG A 21 3.48 2.02 18.40
C ARG A 21 4.76 2.73 18.01
N GLU A 22 5.61 3.07 18.97
CA GLU A 22 6.82 3.88 18.70
C GLU A 22 7.80 3.22 17.71
N GLN A 23 7.88 1.89 17.69
CA GLN A 23 8.78 1.14 16.79
C GLN A 23 8.14 0.78 15.44
N SER A 24 6.91 1.24 15.19
CA SER A 24 6.16 0.92 13.97
C SER A 24 6.46 1.92 12.86
N TYR A 25 6.94 1.42 11.73
CA TYR A 25 7.10 2.23 10.51
C TYR A 25 5.83 2.99 10.13
N VAL A 26 4.69 2.29 10.05
CA VAL A 26 3.39 2.89 9.73
C VAL A 26 3.02 4.00 10.72
N SER A 27 3.26 3.79 12.01
CA SER A 27 2.92 4.80 13.03
C SER A 27 3.81 6.03 12.92
N HIS A 28 5.08 5.85 12.55
CA HIS A 28 5.99 6.96 12.27
C HIS A 28 5.55 7.75 11.04
N LEU A 29 5.33 7.07 9.92
CA LEU A 29 4.93 7.68 8.66
C LEU A 29 3.61 8.45 8.78
N LEU A 30 2.61 7.89 9.47
CA LEU A 30 1.35 8.57 9.74
C LEU A 30 1.51 9.79 10.67
N LYS A 31 2.47 9.75 11.60
CA LYS A 31 2.80 10.87 12.48
C LYS A 31 3.48 12.03 11.72
N GLU A 32 4.27 11.72 10.69
CA GLU A 32 4.86 12.72 9.78
C GLU A 32 3.80 13.41 8.90
N GLY A 33 2.64 12.78 8.75
CA GLY A 33 1.44 13.35 8.14
C GLY A 33 1.30 13.03 6.65
N GLU A 34 0.23 13.57 6.05
CA GLU A 34 -0.20 13.17 4.71
C GLU A 34 0.85 13.41 3.61
N LYS A 35 1.67 14.46 3.75
CA LYS A 35 2.71 14.78 2.77
C LYS A 35 3.75 13.65 2.66
N ALA A 36 4.18 13.09 3.80
CA ALA A 36 5.14 12.00 3.83
C ALA A 36 4.56 10.72 3.20
N VAL A 37 3.28 10.44 3.48
CA VAL A 37 2.57 9.32 2.84
C VAL A 37 2.49 9.48 1.32
N PHE A 38 2.19 10.68 0.82
CA PHE A 38 2.15 10.95 -0.63
C PHE A 38 3.53 10.84 -1.28
N GLU A 39 4.58 11.29 -0.59
CA GLU A 39 5.95 11.16 -1.06
C GLU A 39 6.35 9.70 -1.21
N LYS A 40 6.05 8.85 -0.21
CA LYS A 40 6.29 7.40 -0.32
C LYS A 40 5.51 6.76 -1.48
N VAL A 41 4.21 7.04 -1.63
CA VAL A 41 3.45 6.49 -2.77
C VAL A 41 4.05 6.88 -4.12
N ARG A 42 4.59 8.10 -4.23
CA ARG A 42 5.27 8.55 -5.45
C ARG A 42 6.59 7.81 -5.67
N GLU A 43 7.44 7.76 -4.63
CA GLU A 43 8.74 7.09 -4.65
C GLU A 43 8.60 5.63 -5.09
N GLU A 44 7.74 4.85 -4.42
CA GLU A 44 7.53 3.44 -4.76
C GLU A 44 6.96 3.23 -6.18
N SER A 45 6.17 4.19 -6.66
CA SER A 45 5.65 4.13 -8.03
C SER A 45 6.76 4.39 -9.06
N GLU A 46 7.70 5.28 -8.75
CA GLU A 46 8.86 5.57 -9.59
C GLU A 46 9.84 4.38 -9.55
N GLU A 47 10.15 3.84 -8.37
CA GLU A 47 11.02 2.67 -8.19
C GLU A 47 10.47 1.42 -8.88
N LEU A 48 9.15 1.18 -8.82
CA LEU A 48 8.52 0.09 -9.57
C LEU A 48 8.69 0.25 -11.09
N ILE A 49 8.60 1.47 -11.61
CA ILE A 49 8.81 1.73 -13.04
C ILE A 49 10.28 1.48 -13.39
N GLU A 50 11.22 1.99 -12.61
CA GLU A 50 12.66 1.78 -12.82
C GLU A 50 13.03 0.29 -12.80
N ALA A 51 12.51 -0.45 -11.81
CA ALA A 51 12.69 -1.90 -11.71
C ALA A 51 12.11 -2.63 -12.93
N ALA A 52 10.99 -2.15 -13.49
CA ALA A 52 10.38 -2.73 -14.69
C ALA A 52 11.15 -2.40 -15.99
N GLU A 53 11.88 -1.28 -16.04
CA GLU A 53 12.64 -0.85 -17.22
C GLU A 53 13.98 -1.58 -17.37
N GLY A 54 14.67 -1.86 -16.26
CA GLY A 54 16.02 -2.42 -16.31
C GLY A 54 16.39 -3.40 -15.20
N GLY A 55 15.48 -3.64 -14.25
CA GLY A 55 15.74 -4.46 -13.08
C GLY A 55 15.54 -5.97 -13.28
N GLU A 56 15.95 -6.72 -12.27
CA GLU A 56 15.70 -8.16 -12.20
C GLU A 56 14.29 -8.45 -11.67
N ARG A 57 13.80 -9.67 -11.93
CA ARG A 57 12.45 -10.09 -11.53
C ARG A 57 12.18 -9.90 -10.02
N SER A 58 13.19 -10.09 -9.17
CA SER A 58 13.06 -9.90 -7.72
C SER A 58 12.82 -8.44 -7.35
N GLU A 59 13.44 -7.49 -8.05
CA GLU A 59 13.26 -6.06 -7.82
C GLU A 59 11.83 -5.65 -8.18
N ILE A 60 11.33 -6.09 -9.34
CA ILE A 60 9.93 -5.84 -9.74
C ILE A 60 8.94 -6.35 -8.69
N ILE A 61 9.18 -7.55 -8.13
CA ILE A 61 8.32 -8.12 -7.09
C ILE A 61 8.37 -7.30 -5.81
N HIS A 62 9.58 -6.86 -5.42
CA HIS A 62 9.81 -6.05 -4.23
C HIS A 62 9.08 -4.70 -4.34
N GLU A 63 9.36 -3.93 -5.39
CA GLU A 63 8.77 -2.60 -5.57
C GLU A 63 7.26 -2.66 -5.82
N ALA A 64 6.76 -3.73 -6.46
CA ALA A 64 5.32 -3.91 -6.60
C ALA A 64 4.64 -4.14 -5.25
N ALA A 65 5.28 -4.91 -4.37
CA ALA A 65 4.77 -5.14 -3.02
C ALA A 65 4.79 -3.84 -2.20
N ASP A 66 5.86 -3.05 -2.31
CA ASP A 66 6.00 -1.82 -1.53
C ASP A 66 5.05 -0.71 -2.02
N ALA A 67 4.88 -0.56 -3.34
CA ALA A 67 3.86 0.32 -3.91
C ALA A 67 2.45 -0.05 -3.44
N ILE A 68 2.10 -1.35 -3.42
CA ILE A 68 0.80 -1.83 -2.91
C ILE A 68 0.66 -1.52 -1.42
N PHE A 69 1.70 -1.75 -0.62
CA PHE A 69 1.72 -1.45 0.81
C PHE A 69 1.51 0.05 1.08
N HIS A 70 2.22 0.91 0.38
CA HIS A 70 2.11 2.36 0.54
C HIS A 70 0.77 2.92 0.07
N VAL A 71 0.15 2.32 -0.96
CA VAL A 71 -1.25 2.60 -1.32
C VAL A 71 -2.19 2.21 -0.17
N MET A 72 -1.99 1.05 0.48
CA MET A 72 -2.80 0.66 1.64
C MET A 72 -2.64 1.63 2.83
N VAL A 73 -1.43 2.11 3.11
CA VAL A 73 -1.20 3.13 4.14
C VAL A 73 -1.93 4.44 3.79
N LEU A 74 -1.88 4.86 2.53
CA LEU A 74 -2.62 6.03 2.05
C LEU A 74 -4.14 5.89 2.24
N LEU A 75 -4.71 4.74 1.89
CA LEU A 75 -6.14 4.47 2.06
C LEU A 75 -6.54 4.55 3.54
N ALA A 76 -5.75 3.93 4.43
CA ALA A 76 -5.97 4.02 5.86
C ALA A 76 -5.85 5.46 6.40
N ALA A 77 -4.88 6.25 5.92
CA ALA A 77 -4.74 7.66 6.29
C ALA A 77 -5.97 8.50 5.86
N LYS A 78 -6.61 8.14 4.75
CA LYS A 78 -7.82 8.80 4.22
C LYS A 78 -9.13 8.20 4.74
N GLY A 79 -9.08 7.18 5.60
CA GLY A 79 -10.27 6.50 6.11
C GLY A 79 -11.05 5.76 5.02
N VAL A 80 -10.37 5.31 3.97
CA VAL A 80 -10.94 4.51 2.88
C VAL A 80 -10.65 3.03 3.16
N GLU A 81 -11.67 2.19 3.19
CA GLU A 81 -11.49 0.76 3.39
C GLU A 81 -10.95 0.09 2.12
N PHE A 82 -10.00 -0.84 2.28
CA PHE A 82 -9.45 -1.61 1.17
C PHE A 82 -10.52 -2.45 0.45
N GLU A 83 -11.56 -2.87 1.18
CA GLU A 83 -12.71 -3.58 0.61
C GLU A 83 -13.40 -2.78 -0.51
N ASP A 84 -13.45 -1.46 -0.41
CA ASP A 84 -14.07 -0.61 -1.42
C ASP A 84 -13.23 -0.54 -2.71
N VAL A 85 -11.90 -0.58 -2.58
CA VAL A 85 -10.99 -0.75 -3.72
C VAL A 85 -11.21 -2.12 -4.37
N MET A 86 -11.36 -3.18 -3.57
CA MET A 86 -11.65 -4.52 -4.09
C MET A 86 -13.01 -4.59 -4.81
N LYS A 87 -14.05 -3.92 -4.28
CA LYS A 87 -15.34 -3.76 -4.98
C LYS A 87 -15.16 -3.05 -6.32
N GLU A 88 -14.33 -2.01 -6.39
CA GLU A 88 -14.05 -1.30 -7.63
C GLU A 88 -13.27 -2.15 -8.64
N LEU A 89 -12.25 -2.89 -8.19
CA LEU A 89 -11.52 -3.85 -9.04
C LEU A 89 -12.46 -4.94 -9.59
N ARG A 90 -13.40 -5.44 -8.78
CA ARG A 90 -14.43 -6.40 -9.26
C ARG A 90 -15.31 -5.78 -10.34
N LYS A 91 -15.69 -4.50 -10.24
CA LYS A 91 -16.42 -3.80 -11.31
C LYS A 91 -15.59 -3.64 -12.58
N ARG A 92 -14.28 -3.40 -12.47
CA ARG A 92 -13.36 -3.32 -13.63
C ARG A 92 -13.20 -4.66 -14.32
N ARG A 93 -13.20 -5.76 -13.57
CA ARG A 93 -13.16 -7.15 -14.08
C ARG A 93 -14.42 -7.55 -14.86
N LYS A 94 -15.43 -6.68 -15.00
CA LYS A 94 -16.72 -6.99 -15.67
C LYS A 94 -16.48 -7.95 -16.83
N PRO A 95 -17.13 -9.12 -16.83
CA PRO A 95 -16.94 -10.09 -17.91
C PRO A 95 -17.28 -9.37 -19.20
N ARG A 96 -16.38 -9.46 -20.18
CA ARG A 96 -16.78 -9.26 -21.57
C ARG A 96 -17.85 -10.28 -21.91
#